data_AF-A0A2V9LIF7-F1
#
_entry.id   AF-A0A2V9LIF7-F1
#
_cell.length_a   1.000
_cell.length_b   1.000
_cell.length_c   1.000
_cell.angle_alpha   90.00
_cell.angle_beta   90.00
_cell.angle_gamma   90.00
#
_symmetry.space_group_name_H-M   'P 1'
#
loop_
_entity.id
_entity.type
_entity.pdbx_description
1 polymer ?
#
loop_
_entity_poly.entity_id
_entity_poly.type
_entity_poly.pdbx_seq_one_letter_code
_entity_poly.pdbx_strand_id
1 'polypeptide(L)'
;MAISGHLLTIMTVPVPEAVRQALTARGHKLEVRGDFSTPMGGGQAVIHDSSSGVNYGASSPRKDGAAIPEPDPYFGPYPPR
;
A
#
# COMPACT_ATOMS: atom_id res chain seq x y z
N MET A 1 10.12 -23.46 23.42
CA MET A 1 8.74 -23.22 22.94
C MET A 1 8.71 -23.53 21.46
N ALA A 2 8.08 -24.63 21.07
CA ALA A 2 8.14 -25.17 19.71
C ALA A 2 7.30 -24.33 18.75
N ILE A 3 7.89 -23.78 17.69
CA ILE A 3 7.12 -23.24 16.57
C ILE A 3 7.10 -24.33 15.49
N SER A 4 6.16 -25.26 15.66
CA SER A 4 5.78 -26.22 14.63
C SER A 4 5.43 -25.45 13.35
N GLY A 5 5.98 -25.87 12.21
CA GLY A 5 5.99 -25.14 10.94
C GLY A 5 4.61 -24.96 10.30
N HIS A 6 3.81 -24.01 10.79
CA HIS A 6 2.55 -23.58 10.18
C HIS A 6 2.61 -22.06 10.03
N LEU A 7 2.62 -21.55 8.78
CA LEU A 7 2.67 -20.11 8.51
C LEU A 7 1.27 -19.50 8.73
N LEU A 8 1.15 -18.63 9.73
CA LEU A 8 -0.01 -17.74 9.86
C LEU A 8 0.07 -16.66 8.79
N THR A 9 -0.95 -16.56 7.95
CA THR A 9 -1.04 -15.57 6.88
C THR A 9 -2.21 -14.65 7.17
N ILE A 10 -1.92 -13.37 7.43
CA ILE A 10 -2.93 -12.34 7.66
C ILE A 10 -3.23 -11.67 6.31
N MET A 11 -4.51 -11.50 5.98
CA MET A 11 -4.92 -10.89 4.72
C MET A 11 -6.24 -10.12 4.85
N THR A 12 -6.55 -9.30 3.86
CA THR A 12 -7.84 -8.59 3.75
C THR A 12 -8.88 -9.33 2.92
N VAL A 13 -10.17 -9.02 3.12
CA VAL A 13 -11.31 -9.55 2.36
C VAL A 13 -11.19 -9.50 0.82
N PRO A 14 -10.58 -8.49 0.15
CA PRO A 14 -10.57 -8.42 -1.32
C PRO A 14 -9.63 -9.45 -1.96
N VAL A 15 -8.94 -10.28 -1.18
CA VAL A 15 -8.20 -11.43 -1.73
C VAL A 15 -9.20 -12.47 -2.26
N PRO A 16 -9.13 -12.89 -3.53
CA PRO A 16 -10.09 -13.84 -4.11
C PRO A 16 -10.18 -15.16 -3.33
N GLU A 17 -11.38 -15.72 -3.21
CA GLU A 17 -11.62 -16.97 -2.48
C GLU A 17 -10.76 -18.14 -2.99
N ALA A 18 -10.59 -18.27 -4.31
CA ALA A 18 -9.75 -19.32 -4.89
C ALA A 18 -8.29 -19.26 -4.39
N VAL A 19 -7.76 -18.05 -4.15
CA VAL A 19 -6.40 -17.86 -3.59
C VAL A 19 -6.37 -18.28 -2.12
N ARG A 20 -7.40 -17.95 -1.34
CA ARG A 20 -7.52 -18.36 0.06
C ARG A 20 -7.57 -19.88 0.22
N GLN A 21 -8.36 -20.54 -0.64
CA GLN A 21 -8.45 -22.00 -0.66
C GLN A 21 -7.11 -22.64 -1.03
N ALA A 22 -6.43 -22.13 -2.06
CA ALA A 22 -5.13 -22.64 -2.48
C ALA A 22 -4.07 -22.50 -1.38
N LEU A 23 -4.06 -21.39 -0.63
CA LEU A 23 -3.14 -21.20 0.50
C LEU A 23 -3.48 -22.14 1.67
N THR A 24 -4.77 -22.30 1.99
CA THR A 24 -5.23 -23.23 3.04
C THR A 24 -4.85 -24.67 2.69
N ALA A 25 -5.03 -25.08 1.43
CA ALA A 25 -4.63 -26.40 0.94
C ALA A 25 -3.12 -26.67 1.03
N ARG A 26 -2.30 -25.61 1.03
CA ARG A 26 -0.85 -25.67 1.25
C ARG A 26 -0.44 -25.64 2.73
N GLY A 27 -1.41 -25.67 3.65
CA GLY A 27 -1.17 -25.70 5.10
C GLY A 27 -1.07 -24.33 5.78
N HIS A 28 -1.38 -23.24 5.06
CA HIS A 28 -1.44 -21.91 5.69
C HIS A 28 -2.68 -21.80 6.58
N LYS A 29 -2.51 -21.17 7.75
CA LYS A 29 -3.65 -20.71 8.56
C LYS A 29 -3.95 -19.28 8.16
N LEU A 30 -5.16 -19.03 7.67
CA LEU A 30 -5.55 -17.71 7.20
C LEU A 30 -6.31 -16.96 8.29
N GLU A 31 -5.92 -15.71 8.50
CA GLU A 31 -6.65 -14.76 9.32
C GLU A 31 -7.17 -13.65 8.40
N VAL A 32 -8.46 -13.70 8.10
CA VAL A 32 -9.11 -12.73 7.21
C VAL A 32 -9.60 -11.54 8.02
N ARG A 33 -9.14 -10.35 7.66
CA ARG A 33 -9.52 -9.06 8.26
C ARG A 33 -10.33 -8.24 7.25
N GLY A 34 -11.12 -7.29 7.76
CA GLY A 34 -11.89 -6.35 6.93
C GLY A 34 -11.02 -5.53 5.97
N ASP A 35 -11.67 -4.88 5.00
CA ASP A 35 -11.00 -4.02 4.03
C ASP A 35 -10.16 -2.93 4.70
N PHE A 36 -9.07 -2.55 4.04
CA PHE A 36 -8.16 -1.50 4.50
C PHE A 36 -7.57 -1.67 5.91
N SER A 37 -7.58 -2.90 6.47
CA SER A 37 -7.04 -3.18 7.80
C SER A 37 -5.58 -2.72 8.03
N THR A 38 -5.34 -2.12 9.20
CA THR A 38 -4.05 -1.57 9.64
C THR A 38 -2.87 -2.55 9.60
N PRO A 39 -3.01 -3.84 9.96
CA PRO A 39 -1.86 -4.76 9.97
C PRO A 39 -1.24 -5.00 8.60
N MET A 40 -1.93 -4.66 7.50
CA MET A 40 -1.39 -4.81 6.14
C MET A 40 -0.47 -3.66 5.72
N GLY A 41 -0.20 -2.70 6.61
CA GLY A 41 0.61 -1.52 6.33
C GLY A 41 -0.21 -0.34 5.80
N GLY A 42 0.51 0.69 5.35
CA GLY A 42 -0.07 1.97 4.94
C GLY A 42 0.95 2.88 4.24
N GLY A 43 1.64 2.32 3.26
CA GLY A 43 2.76 2.98 2.58
C GLY A 43 2.38 4.26 1.83
N GLN A 44 3.40 5.05 1.54
CA GLN A 44 3.34 6.31 0.78
C GLN A 44 4.40 6.22 -0.31
N ALA A 45 4.14 6.77 -1.50
CA ALA A 45 5.10 6.73 -2.61
C ALA A 45 5.05 8.00 -3.45
N VAL A 46 6.20 8.35 -4.04
CA VAL A 46 6.34 9.40 -5.05
C VAL A 46 7.11 8.83 -6.24
N ILE A 47 6.63 9.09 -7.45
CA ILE A 47 7.33 8.80 -8.70
C ILE A 47 7.62 10.12 -9.39
N HIS A 48 8.88 10.35 -9.75
CA HIS A 48 9.30 11.48 -10.57
C HIS A 48 9.41 11.05 -12.03
N ASP A 49 8.63 11.66 -12.90
CA ASP A 49 8.78 11.54 -14.35
C ASP A 49 9.76 12.62 -14.84
N SER A 50 11.00 12.22 -15.09
CA SER A 50 12.06 13.13 -15.54
C SER A 50 11.85 13.68 -16.96
N SER A 51 10.96 13.07 -17.76
CA SER A 51 10.67 13.54 -19.12
C SER A 51 9.71 14.73 -19.14
N SER A 52 8.71 14.72 -18.25
CA SER A 52 7.72 15.78 -18.11
C SER A 52 8.00 16.72 -16.92
N GLY A 53 8.86 16.33 -15.99
CA GLY A 53 9.12 17.01 -14.73
C GLY A 53 8.03 16.79 -13.66
N VAL A 54 7.02 15.95 -13.93
CA VAL A 54 5.87 15.76 -13.03
C VAL A 54 6.19 14.79 -11.89
N ASN A 55 5.72 15.13 -10.68
CA ASN A 55 5.76 14.26 -9.50
C ASN A 55 4.37 13.66 -9.24
N TYR A 56 4.27 12.33 -9.26
CA TYR A 56 3.05 11.59 -8.92
C TYR A 56 3.14 11.08 -7.48
N GLY A 57 2.28 11.57 -6.59
CA GLY A 57 2.19 11.09 -5.22
C GLY A 57 1.04 10.09 -5.04
N ALA A 58 1.23 9.10 -4.16
CA ALA A 58 0.18 8.17 -3.75
C ALA A 58 0.18 7.97 -2.24
N SER A 59 -1.02 7.98 -1.65
CA SER A 59 -1.25 7.67 -0.24
C SER A 59 -2.08 6.42 -0.10
N SER A 60 -1.69 5.52 0.81
CA SER A 60 -2.49 4.34 1.07
C SER A 60 -3.85 4.71 1.66
N PRO A 61 -4.97 4.19 1.11
CA PRO A 61 -6.31 4.38 1.68
C PRO A 61 -6.50 3.73 3.06
N ARG A 62 -5.48 3.01 3.56
CA ARG A 62 -5.46 2.41 4.90
C ARG A 62 -5.08 3.40 6.00
N LYS A 63 -4.75 4.63 5.64
CA LYS A 63 -4.30 5.69 6.55
C LYS A 63 -5.04 6.96 6.23
N ASP A 64 -5.18 7.81 7.23
CA ASP A 64 -5.79 9.15 7.10
C ASP A 64 -4.81 10.16 6.45
N GLY A 65 -3.92 9.67 5.56
CA GLY A 65 -2.92 10.46 4.85
C GLY A 65 -3.40 10.88 3.45
N ALA A 66 -2.69 11.82 2.84
CA ALA A 66 -2.97 12.31 1.50
C ALA A 66 -1.68 12.54 0.70
N ALA A 67 -1.76 12.39 -0.62
CA ALA A 67 -0.76 12.90 -1.55
C ALA A 67 -1.14 14.33 -1.92
N ILE A 68 -0.36 15.29 -1.45
CA ILE A 68 -0.61 16.72 -1.67
C ILE A 68 0.37 17.24 -2.72
N PRO A 69 -0.10 17.92 -3.79
CA PRO A 69 0.79 18.53 -4.78
C PRO A 69 1.62 19.63 -4.15
N GLU A 70 2.84 19.82 -4.67
CA GLU A 70 3.64 20.99 -4.34
C GLU A 70 2.88 22.27 -4.74
N PRO A 71 2.84 23.31 -3.87
CA PRO A 71 2.22 24.57 -4.23
C PRO A 71 3.01 25.27 -5.34
N ASP A 72 2.33 26.10 -6.14
CA ASP A 72 3.04 27.02 -7.04
C ASP A 72 3.99 27.94 -6.25
N PRO A 73 5.13 28.36 -6.83
CA PRO A 73 6.08 29.24 -6.16
C PRO A 73 5.44 30.58 -5.80
N TYR A 74 4.99 30.73 -4.56
CA TYR A 74 4.23 31.92 -4.14
C TYR A 74 5.10 33.16 -3.92
N PHE A 75 6.41 32.98 -3.70
CA PHE A 75 7.35 34.06 -3.33
C PHE A 75 8.65 34.10 -4.17
N GLY A 76 8.69 33.45 -5.34
CA GLY A 76 9.90 33.38 -6.19
C GLY A 76 9.71 33.94 -7.61
N PRO A 77 10.78 34.42 -8.29
CA PRO A 77 10.72 34.71 -9.71
C PRO A 77 10.61 33.41 -10.52
N TYR A 78 9.69 33.35 -11.48
CA TYR A 78 9.50 32.20 -12.37
C TYR A 78 10.77 31.98 -13.23
N PRO A 79 11.45 30.81 -13.21
CA PRO A 79 12.52 30.55 -14.15
C PRO A 79 11.95 30.13 -15.53
N PRO A 80 12.59 30.51 -16.65
CA PRO A 80 12.22 29.98 -17.96
C PRO A 80 12.52 28.48 -18.04
N ARG A 81 11.59 27.72 -18.64
CA ARG A 81 11.66 26.26 -18.83
C ARG A 81 12.76 25.86 -19.81
#